data_AF-C1MWZ5-F1
#
_entry.id   AF-C1MWZ5-F1
#
_cell.length_a   1.000
_cell.length_b   1.000
_cell.length_c   1.000
_cell.angle_alpha   90.00
_cell.angle_beta   90.00
_cell.angle_gamma   90.00
#
_symmetry.space_group_name_H-M   'P 1'
#
loop_
_entity.id
_entity.type
_entity.pdbx_description
1 polymer ?
#
loop_
_entity_poly.entity_id
_entity_poly.type
_entity_poly.pdbx_seq_one_letter_code
_entity_poly.pdbx_strand_id
1 'polypeptide(L)'
;MDFFEGKRVRELRNTFEDALDASLEPQSMQEFSAALSGVDAEMHEPLYDLYCQLLQGISTFSLDEFESILKEEALVPRLNAVDQACEARGIMGFGASAANGSVAPLTRPPDAVMRALRADLKRKEADKLRAKMVEAEAAAAAAKKNLHEKSAAAKKMANDLRTGAAELRGVNESVQEWVNRAPTFPAGSGMAPATAGGPAAA
;
A
#
# COMPACT_ATOMS: atom_id res chain seq x y z
N MET A 1 3.28 -22.09 -13.86
CA MET A 1 2.31 -20.99 -13.72
C MET A 1 1.90 -20.64 -15.12
N ASP A 2 0.70 -21.05 -15.54
CA ASP A 2 0.21 -20.73 -16.88
C ASP A 2 -0.24 -19.27 -16.86
N PHE A 3 0.50 -18.43 -17.59
CA PHE A 3 0.13 -17.03 -17.75
C PHE A 3 -1.07 -16.96 -18.70
N PHE A 4 -2.12 -16.23 -18.31
CA PHE A 4 -3.25 -15.95 -19.19
C PHE A 4 -2.75 -15.21 -20.45
N GLU A 5 -3.07 -15.71 -21.65
CA GLU A 5 -2.69 -15.04 -22.89
C GLU A 5 -3.56 -13.81 -23.15
N GLY A 6 -2.94 -12.63 -23.04
CA GLY A 6 -3.58 -11.35 -23.38
C GLY A 6 -3.87 -11.20 -24.86
N LYS A 7 -4.58 -10.13 -25.21
CA LYS A 7 -5.01 -9.86 -26.58
C LYS A 7 -3.81 -9.77 -27.54
N ARG A 8 -2.74 -9.08 -27.12
CA ARG A 8 -1.52 -8.92 -27.93
C ARG A 8 -0.81 -10.23 -28.25
N VAL A 9 -0.79 -11.14 -27.28
CA VAL A 9 -0.11 -12.44 -27.41
C VAL A 9 -0.86 -13.29 -28.45
N ARG A 10 -2.19 -13.33 -28.36
CA ARG A 10 -3.03 -14.01 -29.35
C ARG A 10 -2.89 -13.43 -30.75
N GLU A 11 -2.84 -12.10 -30.87
CA GLU A 11 -2.63 -11.47 -32.18
C GLU A 11 -1.28 -11.81 -32.78
N LEU A 12 -0.21 -11.81 -31.96
CA LEU A 12 1.12 -12.20 -32.40
C LEU A 12 1.15 -13.65 -32.90
N ARG A 13 0.52 -14.56 -32.15
CA ARG A 13 0.37 -15.98 -32.53
C ARG A 13 -0.36 -16.12 -33.86
N ASN A 14 -1.55 -15.53 -33.98
CA ASN A 14 -2.35 -15.60 -35.21
C ASN A 14 -1.56 -15.05 -36.40
N THR A 15 -0.89 -13.90 -36.24
CA THR A 15 -0.10 -13.30 -37.32
C THR A 15 1.06 -14.21 -37.74
N PHE A 16 1.67 -14.92 -36.79
CA PHE A 16 2.75 -15.87 -37.08
C PHE A 16 2.23 -17.13 -37.79
N GLU A 17 1.11 -17.69 -37.33
CA GLU A 17 0.43 -18.82 -37.97
C GLU A 17 0.00 -18.46 -39.41
N ASP A 18 -0.66 -17.32 -39.60
CA ASP A 18 -1.06 -16.83 -40.92
C ASP A 18 0.15 -16.64 -41.86
N ALA A 19 1.26 -16.12 -41.34
CA ALA A 19 2.48 -15.93 -42.11
C ALA A 19 3.16 -17.26 -42.47
N LEU A 20 3.14 -18.24 -41.56
CA LEU A 20 3.64 -19.59 -41.83
C LEU A 20 2.80 -20.27 -42.91
N ASP A 21 1.49 -20.24 -42.79
CA ASP A 21 0.58 -20.85 -43.76
C ASP A 21 0.76 -20.25 -45.15
N ALA A 22 0.88 -18.92 -45.25
CA ALA A 22 1.14 -18.24 -46.51
C ALA A 22 2.53 -18.53 -47.10
N SER A 23 3.54 -18.80 -46.25
CA SER A 23 4.92 -19.06 -46.70
C SER A 23 5.18 -20.51 -47.06
N LEU A 24 4.40 -21.43 -46.48
CA LEU A 24 4.56 -22.88 -46.64
C LEU A 24 3.46 -23.51 -47.50
N GLU A 25 2.69 -22.69 -48.21
CA GLU A 25 1.70 -23.17 -49.18
C GLU A 25 2.42 -24.04 -50.24
N PRO A 26 2.07 -25.33 -50.36
CA PRO A 26 2.73 -26.23 -51.29
C PRO A 26 2.39 -25.81 -52.73
N GLN A 27 3.43 -25.76 -53.58
CA GLN A 27 3.24 -25.60 -55.01
C GLN A 27 2.41 -26.75 -55.57
N SER A 28 1.71 -26.51 -56.68
CA SER A 28 1.02 -27.60 -57.36
C SER A 28 2.01 -28.65 -57.88
N MET A 29 1.57 -29.91 -57.96
CA MET A 29 2.37 -31.01 -58.54
C MET A 29 2.93 -30.66 -59.93
N GLN A 30 2.18 -29.89 -60.72
CA GLN A 30 2.56 -29.47 -62.06
C GLN A 30 3.70 -28.45 -62.04
N GLU A 31 3.64 -27.45 -61.15
CA GLU A 31 4.70 -26.46 -60.97
C GLU A 31 5.97 -27.09 -60.41
N PHE A 32 5.82 -28.00 -59.45
CA PHE A 32 6.93 -28.76 -58.87
C PHE A 32 7.63 -29.63 -59.92
N SER A 33 6.86 -30.38 -60.72
CA SER A 33 7.41 -31.23 -61.79
C SER A 33 8.08 -30.40 -62.89
N ALA A 34 7.53 -29.23 -63.22
CA ALA A 34 8.14 -28.31 -64.18
C ALA A 34 9.51 -27.79 -63.69
N ALA A 35 9.63 -27.50 -62.39
CA ALA A 35 10.90 -27.10 -61.76
C ALA A 35 11.94 -28.24 -61.77
N LEU A 36 11.50 -29.49 -61.83
CA LEU A 36 12.35 -30.70 -61.90
C LEU A 36 12.39 -31.34 -63.30
N SER A 37 12.19 -30.56 -64.37
CA SER A 37 12.11 -31.05 -65.76
C SER A 37 13.34 -31.84 -66.26
N GLY A 38 14.49 -31.79 -65.58
CA GLY A 38 15.68 -32.60 -65.87
C GLY A 38 15.73 -33.96 -65.15
N VAL A 39 14.76 -34.25 -64.29
CA VAL A 39 14.62 -35.49 -63.51
C VAL A 39 13.60 -36.40 -64.20
N ASP A 40 13.80 -37.72 -64.10
CA ASP A 40 12.86 -38.73 -64.61
C ASP A 40 11.44 -38.51 -64.04
N ALA A 41 10.43 -38.64 -64.90
CA ALA A 41 9.03 -38.41 -64.55
C ALA A 41 8.53 -39.39 -63.48
N GLU A 42 9.08 -40.62 -63.45
CA GLU A 42 8.76 -41.61 -62.41
C GLU A 42 9.17 -41.14 -61.00
N MET A 43 10.11 -40.19 -60.91
CA MET A 43 10.60 -39.66 -59.63
C MET A 43 9.83 -38.43 -59.15
N HIS A 44 9.00 -37.79 -60.00
CA HIS A 44 8.33 -36.54 -59.63
C HIS A 44 7.35 -36.73 -58.46
N GLU A 45 6.55 -37.80 -58.47
CA GLU A 45 5.55 -38.06 -57.44
C GLU A 45 6.18 -38.38 -56.07
N PRO A 46 7.15 -39.32 -55.95
CA PRO A 46 7.86 -39.54 -54.67
C PRO A 46 8.59 -38.30 -54.13
N LEU A 47 9.16 -37.48 -55.02
CA LEU A 47 9.84 -36.24 -54.61
C LEU A 47 8.84 -35.17 -54.14
N TYR A 48 7.66 -35.12 -54.75
CA TYR A 48 6.60 -34.21 -54.33
C TYR A 48 6.02 -34.59 -52.97
N ASP A 49 5.84 -35.89 -52.71
CA ASP A 49 5.44 -36.39 -51.39
C ASP A 49 6.46 -36.00 -50.31
N LEU A 50 7.75 -36.16 -50.61
CA LEU A 50 8.83 -35.76 -49.71
C LEU A 50 8.85 -34.24 -49.48
N TYR A 51 8.60 -33.44 -50.52
CA TYR A 51 8.47 -32.00 -50.42
C TYR A 51 7.30 -31.58 -49.52
N CYS A 52 6.13 -32.18 -49.68
CA CYS A 52 4.97 -31.93 -48.82
C CYS A 52 5.29 -32.30 -47.35
N GLN A 53 5.93 -33.44 -47.12
CA GLN A 53 6.36 -33.85 -45.77
C GLN A 53 7.37 -32.88 -45.16
N LEU A 54 8.31 -32.37 -45.97
CA LEU A 54 9.27 -31.37 -45.52
C LEU A 54 8.58 -30.07 -45.08
N LEU A 55 7.64 -29.56 -45.88
CA LEU A 55 6.88 -28.36 -45.53
C LEU A 55 6.09 -28.54 -44.23
N GLN A 56 5.45 -29.70 -44.05
CA GLN A 56 4.72 -30.02 -42.82
C GLN A 56 5.65 -30.12 -41.61
N GLY A 57 6.86 -30.68 -41.79
CA GLY A 57 7.89 -30.71 -40.77
C GLY A 57 8.39 -29.32 -40.38
N ILE A 58 8.61 -28.43 -41.36
CA ILE A 58 9.01 -27.04 -41.13
C ILE A 58 7.92 -26.29 -40.36
N SER A 59 6.65 -26.46 -40.72
CA SER A 59 5.52 -25.84 -40.01
C SER A 59 5.51 -26.25 -38.53
N THR A 60 5.58 -27.55 -38.26
CA THR A 60 5.57 -28.08 -36.89
C THR A 60 6.76 -27.57 -36.07
N PHE A 61 7.97 -27.64 -36.63
CA PHE A 61 9.17 -27.16 -35.96
C PHE A 61 9.12 -25.66 -35.69
N SER A 62 8.57 -24.87 -36.62
CA SER A 62 8.46 -23.42 -36.48
C SER A 62 7.48 -23.02 -35.38
N LEU A 63 6.37 -23.75 -35.22
CA LEU A 63 5.42 -23.54 -34.12
C LEU A 63 6.02 -23.90 -32.76
N ASP A 64 6.75 -25.01 -32.67
CA ASP A 64 7.44 -25.42 -31.45
C ASP A 64 8.53 -24.40 -31.05
N GLU A 65 9.30 -23.91 -32.03
CA GLU A 65 10.32 -22.88 -31.80
C GLU A 65 9.70 -21.55 -31.37
N PHE A 66 8.58 -21.15 -31.98
CA PHE A 66 7.81 -19.98 -31.57
C PHE A 66 7.36 -20.08 -30.11
N GLU A 67 6.87 -21.25 -29.68
CA GLU A 67 6.54 -21.52 -28.29
C GLU A 67 7.76 -21.45 -27.36
N SER A 68 8.92 -21.95 -27.80
CA SER A 68 10.16 -21.84 -27.04
C SER A 68 10.54 -20.38 -26.83
N ILE A 69 10.53 -19.58 -27.90
CA ILE A 69 10.85 -18.15 -27.87
C ILE A 69 9.86 -17.39 -26.96
N LEU A 70 8.55 -17.69 -27.04
CA LEU A 70 7.55 -17.07 -26.16
C LEU A 70 7.87 -17.29 -24.68
N LYS A 71 8.37 -18.49 -24.33
CA LYS A 71 8.74 -18.88 -22.97
C LYS A 71 10.08 -18.26 -22.55
N GLU A 72 11.12 -18.41 -23.36
CA GLU A 72 12.49 -17.95 -23.09
C GLU A 72 12.55 -16.45 -22.87
N GLU A 73 11.89 -15.67 -23.74
CA GLU A 73 11.87 -14.21 -23.66
C GLU A 73 10.82 -13.68 -22.68
N ALA A 74 10.05 -14.56 -22.06
CA ALA A 74 8.91 -14.23 -21.22
C ALA A 74 7.98 -13.22 -21.92
N LEU A 75 7.66 -13.46 -23.19
CA LEU A 75 6.89 -12.53 -24.01
C LEU A 75 5.45 -12.38 -23.49
N VAL A 76 4.84 -13.46 -23.01
CA VAL A 76 3.47 -13.44 -22.48
C VAL A 76 3.30 -12.40 -21.35
N PRO A 77 4.06 -12.46 -20.23
CA PRO A 77 3.92 -11.46 -19.18
C PRO A 77 4.31 -10.05 -19.63
N ARG A 78 5.29 -9.89 -20.51
CA ARG A 78 5.72 -8.56 -21.02
C ARG A 78 4.63 -7.91 -21.87
N LEU A 79 4.05 -8.64 -22.80
CA LEU A 79 2.98 -8.15 -23.67
C LEU A 79 1.70 -7.89 -22.88
N ASN A 80 1.38 -8.72 -21.90
CA ASN A 80 0.28 -8.47 -20.97
C ASN A 80 0.49 -7.20 -20.14
N ALA A 81 1.72 -6.93 -19.67
CA ALA A 81 2.05 -5.71 -18.95
C ALA A 81 1.92 -4.46 -19.83
N VAL A 82 2.23 -4.58 -21.13
CA VAL A 82 2.00 -3.52 -22.11
C VAL A 82 0.49 -3.27 -22.26
N ASP A 83 -0.32 -4.31 -22.41
CA ASP A 83 -1.77 -4.16 -22.52
C ASP A 83 -2.36 -3.48 -21.27
N GLN A 84 -1.95 -3.89 -20.07
CA GLN A 84 -2.34 -3.23 -18.81
C GLN A 84 -1.91 -1.76 -18.75
N ALA A 85 -0.70 -1.43 -19.21
CA ALA A 85 -0.21 -0.05 -19.24
C ALA A 85 -0.98 0.82 -20.25
N CYS A 86 -1.40 0.24 -21.39
CA CYS A 86 -2.26 0.91 -22.37
C CYS A 86 -3.66 1.16 -21.80
N GLU A 87 -4.27 0.15 -21.18
CA GLU A 87 -5.59 0.26 -20.54
C GLU A 87 -5.59 1.32 -19.44
N ALA A 88 -4.57 1.33 -18.57
CA ALA A 88 -4.43 2.33 -17.50
C ALA A 88 -4.32 3.78 -18.03
N ARG A 89 -3.93 3.96 -19.30
CA ARG A 89 -3.83 5.26 -19.98
C ARG A 89 -5.03 5.56 -20.88
N GLY A 90 -6.05 4.69 -20.91
CA GLY A 90 -7.22 4.82 -21.78
C GLY A 90 -6.92 4.59 -23.27
N ILE A 91 -5.76 4.02 -23.61
CA ILE A 91 -5.41 3.66 -24.98
C ILE A 91 -6.09 2.32 -25.28
N MET A 92 -7.33 2.37 -25.75
CA MET A 92 -8.09 1.19 -26.14
C MET A 92 -7.98 0.96 -27.65
N GLY A 93 -7.34 -0.14 -28.05
CA GLY A 93 -7.29 -0.60 -29.45
C GLY A 93 -5.87 -0.84 -29.98
N PHE A 94 -5.72 -1.90 -30.77
CA PHE A 94 -4.57 -2.08 -31.66
C PHE A 94 -4.79 -1.18 -32.87
N GLY A 95 -4.09 -0.04 -32.89
CA GLY A 95 -3.91 0.86 -34.03
C GLY A 95 -5.11 1.07 -34.97
N ALA A 96 -5.90 2.12 -34.77
CA ALA A 96 -6.67 2.76 -35.85
C ALA A 96 -7.33 4.12 -35.49
N SER A 97 -7.23 4.60 -34.24
CA SER A 97 -7.78 5.92 -33.85
C SER A 97 -6.71 6.82 -33.24
N ALA A 98 -5.70 7.16 -34.02
CA ALA A 98 -4.81 8.27 -33.71
C ALA A 98 -4.45 9.02 -35.00
N ALA A 99 -5.47 9.43 -35.75
CA ALA A 99 -5.34 10.24 -36.96
C ALA A 99 -4.75 11.66 -36.73
N ASN A 100 -4.08 11.95 -35.61
CA ASN A 100 -3.33 13.19 -35.40
C ASN A 100 -2.39 13.20 -34.18
N GLY A 101 -2.08 12.04 -33.59
CA GLY A 101 -1.22 11.97 -32.43
C GLY A 101 0.07 11.25 -32.79
N SER A 102 1.09 11.96 -33.28
CA SER A 102 2.43 11.39 -33.33
C SER A 102 2.77 10.94 -31.91
N VAL A 103 2.84 9.63 -31.67
CA VAL A 103 3.44 9.13 -30.43
C VAL A 103 4.92 9.42 -30.60
N ALA A 104 5.32 10.62 -30.20
CA ALA A 104 6.71 10.99 -30.11
C ALA A 104 7.39 9.88 -29.30
N PRO A 105 8.51 9.31 -29.80
CA PRO A 105 9.25 8.36 -28.99
C PRO A 105 9.50 9.05 -27.65
N LEU A 106 9.25 8.35 -26.54
CA LEU A 106 9.66 8.82 -25.21
C LEU A 106 11.19 8.79 -25.14
N THR A 107 11.86 9.56 -25.99
CA THR A 107 13.22 10.05 -25.82
C THR A 107 13.22 11.13 -24.73
N ARG A 108 12.49 10.90 -23.63
CA ARG A 108 12.80 11.62 -22.41
C ARG A 108 14.20 11.14 -22.04
N PRO A 109 15.20 12.03 -21.96
CA PRO A 109 16.52 11.63 -21.52
C PRO A 109 16.37 10.93 -20.15
N PRO A 110 17.23 9.94 -19.81
CA PRO A 110 17.12 9.17 -18.57
C PRO A 110 16.87 10.04 -17.33
N ASP A 111 17.46 11.24 -17.30
CA ASP A 111 17.26 12.25 -16.27
C ASP A 111 15.81 12.73 -16.12
N ALA A 112 15.05 12.86 -17.21
CA ALA A 112 13.65 13.28 -17.19
C ALA A 112 12.74 12.17 -16.65
N VAL A 113 13.05 10.90 -16.94
CA VAL A 113 12.33 9.75 -16.35
C VAL A 113 12.62 9.65 -14.86
N MET A 114 13.89 9.76 -14.47
CA MET A 114 14.31 9.73 -13.07
C MET A 114 13.73 10.91 -12.27
N ARG A 115 13.63 12.10 -12.87
CA ARG A 115 13.05 13.27 -12.22
C ARG A 115 11.54 13.12 -12.01
N ALA A 116 10.82 12.56 -12.99
CA ALA A 116 9.38 12.27 -12.85
C ALA A 116 9.14 11.22 -11.75
N LEU A 117 9.92 10.13 -11.76
CA LEU A 117 9.79 9.07 -10.76
C LEU A 117 10.14 9.56 -9.34
N ARG A 118 11.17 10.41 -9.21
CA ARG A 118 11.48 11.10 -7.95
C ARG A 118 10.37 12.06 -7.53
N ALA A 119 9.74 12.78 -8.46
CA ALA A 119 8.66 13.71 -8.13
C ALA A 119 7.44 12.95 -7.54
N ASP A 120 7.08 11.81 -8.12
CA ASP A 120 5.99 10.97 -7.62
C ASP A 120 6.31 10.38 -6.24
N LEU A 121 7.54 9.91 -6.03
CA LEU A 121 8.00 9.45 -4.71
C LEU A 121 7.97 10.59 -3.68
N LYS A 122 8.46 11.77 -4.05
CA LYS A 122 8.44 12.95 -3.17
C LYS A 122 7.03 13.41 -2.83
N ARG A 123 6.08 13.27 -3.76
CA ARG A 123 4.66 13.56 -3.50
C ARG A 123 4.07 12.59 -2.48
N LYS A 124 4.31 11.28 -2.65
CA LYS A 124 3.87 10.26 -1.68
C LYS A 124 4.50 10.45 -0.30
N GLU A 125 5.79 10.78 -0.25
CA GLU A 125 6.48 11.11 1.00
C GLU A 125 5.89 12.36 1.67
N ALA A 126 5.63 13.42 0.90
CA ALA A 126 5.03 14.65 1.42
C ALA A 126 3.63 14.42 1.97
N ASP A 127 2.80 13.62 1.30
CA ASP A 127 1.44 13.29 1.77
C ASP A 127 1.49 12.47 3.06
N LYS A 128 2.44 11.52 3.17
CA LYS A 128 2.68 10.78 4.42
C LYS A 128 3.14 11.69 5.56
N LEU A 129 4.00 12.67 5.29
CA LEU A 129 4.46 13.63 6.30
C LEU A 129 3.33 14.57 6.73
N ARG A 130 2.49 15.03 5.81
CA ARG A 130 1.29 15.83 6.14
C ARG A 130 0.33 15.06 7.03
N ALA A 131 0.06 13.79 6.72
CA ALA A 131 -0.78 12.96 7.57
C ALA A 131 -0.24 12.85 9.01
N LYS A 132 1.08 12.64 9.16
CA LYS A 132 1.74 12.61 10.47
C LYS A 132 1.70 13.96 11.20
N MET A 133 1.84 15.08 10.49
CA MET A 133 1.71 16.41 11.06
C MET A 133 0.32 16.64 11.63
N VAL A 134 -0.73 16.30 10.87
CA VAL A 134 -2.13 16.43 11.32
C VAL A 134 -2.39 15.56 12.56
N GLU A 135 -1.89 14.33 12.58
CA GLU A 135 -2.00 13.44 13.74
C GLU A 135 -1.27 14.00 14.98
N ALA A 136 -0.05 14.52 14.80
CA ALA A 136 0.73 15.12 15.88
C ALA A 136 0.10 16.40 16.41
N GLU A 137 -0.45 17.25 15.54
CA GLU A 137 -1.18 18.47 15.92
C GLU A 137 -2.45 18.13 16.72
N ALA A 138 -3.21 17.11 16.29
CA ALA A 138 -4.37 16.62 17.02
C ALA A 138 -4.00 16.08 18.41
N ALA A 139 -2.91 15.31 18.51
CA ALA A 139 -2.39 14.80 19.78
C ALA A 139 -1.93 15.94 20.71
N ALA A 140 -1.24 16.95 20.17
CA ALA A 140 -0.80 18.12 20.93
C ALA A 140 -1.98 18.96 21.42
N ALA A 141 -3.02 19.14 20.60
CA ALA A 141 -4.24 19.84 20.98
C ALA A 141 -4.98 19.11 22.12
N ALA A 142 -5.10 17.79 22.03
CA ALA A 142 -5.67 16.96 23.10
C ALA A 142 -4.86 17.05 24.40
N ALA A 143 -3.52 16.98 24.31
CA ALA A 143 -2.64 17.11 25.47
C ALA A 143 -2.78 18.49 26.15
N LYS A 144 -2.86 19.57 25.36
CA LYS A 144 -3.10 20.94 25.87
C LYS A 144 -4.45 21.02 26.58
N LYS A 145 -5.52 20.48 25.99
CA LYS A 145 -6.85 20.44 26.61
C LYS A 145 -6.82 19.71 27.96
N ASN A 146 -6.21 18.53 28.00
CA ASN A 146 -6.06 17.74 29.23
C ASN A 146 -5.26 18.49 30.31
N LEU A 147 -4.21 19.22 29.92
CA LEU A 147 -3.42 20.02 30.86
C LEU A 147 -4.22 21.19 31.41
N HIS A 148 -5.01 21.87 30.58
CA HIS A 148 -5.92 22.93 31.02
C HIS A 148 -6.98 22.41 32.00
N GLU A 149 -7.59 21.27 31.71
CA GLU A 149 -8.58 20.63 32.59
C GLU A 149 -7.96 20.23 33.93
N LYS A 150 -6.78 19.60 33.93
CA LYS A 150 -6.04 19.26 35.16
C LYS A 150 -5.65 20.50 35.95
N SER A 151 -5.20 21.56 35.28
CA SER A 151 -4.87 22.84 35.92
C SER A 151 -6.10 23.48 36.57
N ALA A 152 -7.24 23.49 35.88
CA ALA A 152 -8.49 24.01 36.41
C ALA A 152 -8.97 23.20 37.63
N ALA A 153 -8.90 21.86 37.56
CA ALA A 153 -9.25 20.98 38.67
C ALA A 153 -8.33 21.21 39.88
N ALA A 154 -7.01 21.32 39.67
CA ALA A 154 -6.05 21.59 40.74
C ALA A 154 -6.29 22.96 41.40
N LYS A 155 -6.59 24.01 40.62
CA LYS A 155 -6.95 25.33 41.16
C LYS A 155 -8.23 25.28 41.99
N LYS A 156 -9.24 24.54 41.53
CA LYS A 156 -10.48 24.34 42.29
C LYS A 156 -10.20 23.64 43.62
N MET A 157 -9.49 22.51 43.61
CA MET A 157 -9.10 21.80 44.83
C MET A 157 -8.29 22.66 45.79
N ALA A 158 -7.35 23.47 45.29
CA ALA A 158 -6.57 24.39 46.11
C ALA A 158 -7.44 25.47 46.77
N ASN A 159 -8.42 26.01 46.04
CA ASN A 159 -9.39 26.96 46.58
C ASN A 159 -10.29 26.31 47.63
N ASP A 160 -10.80 25.10 47.37
CA ASP A 160 -11.65 24.35 48.29
C ASP A 160 -10.90 24.04 49.60
N LEU A 161 -9.64 23.61 49.52
CA LEU A 161 -8.77 23.40 50.68
C LEU A 161 -8.51 24.69 51.46
N ARG A 162 -8.30 25.82 50.76
CA ARG A 162 -8.10 27.13 51.40
C ARG A 162 -9.34 27.58 52.16
N THR A 163 -10.52 27.39 51.58
CA THR A 163 -11.80 27.70 52.22
C THR A 163 -12.04 26.80 53.43
N GLY A 164 -11.87 25.47 53.28
CA GLY A 164 -12.00 24.52 54.40
C GLY A 164 -11.01 24.80 55.53
N ALA A 165 -9.77 25.20 55.23
CA ALA A 165 -8.80 25.61 56.24
C ALA A 165 -9.21 26.92 56.96
N ALA A 166 -9.88 27.85 56.27
CA ALA A 166 -10.43 29.05 56.89
C ALA A 166 -11.61 28.73 57.81
N GLU A 167 -12.51 27.83 57.39
CA GLU A 167 -13.63 27.35 58.20
C GLU A 167 -13.13 26.63 59.46
N LEU A 168 -12.16 25.73 59.34
CA LEU A 168 -11.55 25.04 60.50
C LEU A 168 -10.88 26.01 61.48
N ARG A 169 -10.27 27.09 60.99
CA ARG A 169 -9.74 28.15 61.87
C ARG A 169 -10.86 28.85 62.63
N GLY A 170 -11.96 29.20 61.96
CA GLY A 170 -13.13 29.79 62.61
C GLY A 170 -13.78 28.85 63.64
N VAL A 171 -13.88 27.54 63.33
CA VAL A 171 -14.32 26.53 64.30
C VAL A 171 -13.36 26.46 65.50
N ASN A 172 -12.04 26.44 65.28
CA ASN A 172 -11.07 26.44 66.37
C ASN A 172 -11.17 27.70 67.24
N GLU A 173 -11.32 28.88 66.62
CA GLU A 173 -11.54 30.15 67.33
C GLU A 173 -12.81 30.10 68.19
N SER A 174 -13.94 29.65 67.63
CA SER A 174 -15.19 29.49 68.40
C SER A 174 -15.10 28.45 69.52
N VAL A 175 -14.36 27.35 69.32
CA VAL A 175 -14.09 26.36 70.39
C VAL A 175 -13.25 26.99 71.51
N GLN A 176 -12.20 27.75 71.17
CA GLN A 176 -11.39 28.46 72.16
C GLN A 176 -12.22 29.49 72.94
N GLU A 177 -13.10 30.24 72.27
CA GLU A 177 -14.03 31.15 72.94
C GLU A 177 -14.98 30.43 73.90
N TRP A 178 -15.46 29.24 73.53
CA TRP A 178 -16.30 28.42 74.40
C TRP A 178 -15.52 27.87 75.60
N VAL A 179 -14.30 27.36 75.39
CA VAL A 179 -13.40 26.91 76.46
C VAL A 179 -13.08 28.06 77.42
N ASN A 180 -12.83 29.26 76.90
CA ASN A 180 -12.58 30.45 77.73
C ASN A 180 -13.82 30.95 78.48
N ARG A 181 -15.04 30.60 78.01
CA ARG A 181 -16.31 30.84 78.70
C ARG A 181 -16.71 29.72 79.65
N ALA A 182 -16.10 28.54 79.55
CA ALA A 182 -16.39 27.45 80.46
C ALA A 182 -16.01 27.91 81.88
N PRO A 183 -16.89 27.74 82.88
CA PRO A 183 -16.57 28.12 84.23
C PRO A 183 -15.34 27.32 84.68
N THR A 184 -14.23 28.00 84.92
CA THR A 184 -13.16 27.46 85.74
C THR A 184 -13.77 27.22 87.11
N PHE A 185 -14.16 25.97 87.39
CA PHE A 185 -14.49 25.59 88.75
C PHE A 185 -13.30 25.96 89.62
N PRO A 186 -13.46 26.80 90.66
CA PRO A 186 -12.37 27.14 91.53
C PRO A 186 -11.82 25.84 92.12
N ALA A 187 -10.50 25.69 92.11
CA ALA A 187 -9.84 24.68 92.91
C ALA A 187 -10.23 24.94 94.38
N GLY A 188 -11.26 24.23 94.87
CA GLY A 188 -11.75 24.41 96.23
C GLY A 188 -13.25 24.26 96.50
N SER A 189 -14.14 24.09 95.51
CA SER A 189 -15.58 23.88 95.80
C SER A 189 -16.05 22.46 95.48
N GLY A 190 -15.54 21.52 96.25
CA GLY A 190 -16.02 20.15 96.36
C GLY A 190 -15.45 19.59 97.65
N MET A 191 -16.24 19.66 98.73
CA MET A 191 -15.94 18.99 99.99
C MET A 191 -15.50 17.56 99.71
N ALA A 192 -14.24 17.25 100.05
CA ALA A 192 -13.77 15.88 100.11
C ALA A 192 -14.60 15.10 101.13
N PRO A 193 -14.86 13.80 100.89
CA PRO A 193 -14.75 12.82 101.93
C PRO A 193 -13.39 12.12 101.81
N ALA A 194 -12.59 12.33 102.84
CA ALA A 194 -11.64 11.40 103.47
C ALA A 194 -10.92 10.35 102.62
N THR A 195 -9.59 10.53 102.54
CA THR A 195 -8.52 9.53 102.77
C THR A 195 -8.73 8.08 102.32
N ALA A 196 -7.84 7.57 101.46
CA ALA A 196 -6.92 6.49 101.81
C ALA A 196 -5.98 6.11 100.64
N GLY A 197 -4.68 6.02 100.93
CA GLY A 197 -3.77 5.04 100.31
C GLY A 197 -3.07 5.42 99.01
N GLY A 198 -1.78 5.79 99.11
CA GLY A 198 -0.81 5.38 98.09
C GLY A 198 -0.45 3.88 98.25
N PRO A 199 0.54 3.32 97.52
CA PRO A 199 1.51 4.03 96.68
C PRO A 199 1.87 3.34 95.33
N ALA A 200 2.77 4.03 94.60
CA ALA A 200 3.91 3.50 93.84
C ALA A 200 3.72 2.82 92.47
N ALA A 201 4.23 3.55 91.46
CA ALA A 201 5.30 3.14 90.53
C ALA A 201 5.30 1.71 89.95
N ALA A 202 5.09 1.63 88.63
CA ALA A 202 6.03 1.08 87.64
C ALA A 202 5.59 1.50 86.23
#